data_AF-A0A1B7VVT1-F1
#
_entry.id   AF-A0A1B7VVT1-F1
#
_cell.length_a   1.000
_cell.length_b   1.000
_cell.length_c   1.000
_cell.angle_alpha   90.00
_cell.angle_beta   90.00
_cell.angle_gamma   90.00
#
_symmetry.space_group_name_H-M   'P 1'
#
loop_
_entity.id
_entity.type
_entity.pdbx_description
1 polymer ?
#
loop_
_entity_poly.entity_id
_entity_poly.type
_entity_poly.pdbx_seq_one_letter_code
_entity_poly.pdbx_strand_id
1 'polypeptide(L)'
;MTRNGIGIRTAQVRSERLTGQIHVYDGLGKGKSQAALGVGLRSIGLGINTPSDSNRVLFLRFLQGPERDDDEDGALTAFQRGFPHLIEQVRPGGAEFFRHRTEERRGQTRRRAV
;
A
#
# COMPACT_ATOMS: atom_id res chain seq x y z
N MET A 1 16.70 14.23 13.61
CA MET A 1 15.44 13.62 13.15
C MET A 1 15.78 12.39 12.31
N THR A 2 15.73 11.21 12.93
CA THR A 2 15.92 9.92 12.26
C THR A 2 14.86 9.78 11.18
N ARG A 3 15.26 9.65 9.91
CA ARG A 3 14.33 9.18 8.87
C ARG A 3 13.84 7.82 9.36
N ASN A 4 12.57 7.71 9.75
CA ASN A 4 11.89 6.43 9.83
C ASN A 4 11.99 5.85 8.42
N GLY A 5 13.01 5.01 8.22
CA GLY A 5 13.41 4.58 6.89
C GLY A 5 12.27 3.76 6.34
N ILE A 6 11.61 4.21 5.28
CA ILE A 6 10.66 3.41 4.51
C ILE A 6 11.46 2.77 3.36
N GLY A 7 11.25 1.49 3.05
CA GLY A 7 11.95 0.76 1.99
C GLY A 7 12.60 -0.54 2.47
N ILE A 8 13.50 -1.15 1.68
CA ILE A 8 14.08 -2.50 1.94
C ILE A 8 14.68 -2.63 3.36
N ARG A 9 15.15 -1.54 3.94
CA ARG A 9 15.71 -1.50 5.31
C ARG A 9 14.67 -1.73 6.41
N THR A 10 13.36 -1.58 6.15
CA THR A 10 12.30 -1.98 7.10
C THR A 10 11.99 -3.46 7.06
N ALA A 11 12.28 -4.13 5.94
CA ALA A 11 12.13 -5.56 5.78
C ALA A 11 13.31 -6.31 6.43
N GLN A 12 13.35 -6.26 7.75
CA GLN A 12 14.32 -6.95 8.63
C GLN A 12 13.56 -7.93 9.54
N VAL A 13 14.23 -8.96 10.04
CA VAL A 13 13.63 -9.87 11.02
C VAL A 13 13.41 -9.09 12.32
N ARG A 14 12.15 -8.90 12.71
CA ARG A 14 11.78 -8.25 13.98
C ARG A 14 10.46 -8.82 14.51
N SER A 15 10.31 -8.82 15.83
CA SER A 15 9.12 -9.35 16.52
C SER A 15 7.85 -8.58 16.17
N GLU A 16 7.94 -7.28 15.84
CA GLU A 16 6.76 -6.48 15.45
C GLU A 16 6.15 -6.91 14.10
N ARG A 17 6.78 -7.84 13.37
CA ARG A 17 6.17 -8.43 12.16
C ARG A 17 5.05 -9.41 12.48
N LEU A 18 5.01 -9.96 13.70
CA LEU A 18 3.97 -10.88 14.15
C LEU A 18 2.58 -10.23 14.17
N THR A 19 2.51 -8.92 14.34
CA THR A 19 1.26 -8.14 14.33
C THR A 19 0.87 -7.63 12.93
N GLY A 20 1.70 -7.87 11.91
CA GLY A 20 1.55 -7.30 10.57
C GLY A 20 2.14 -5.89 10.43
N GLN A 21 2.46 -5.50 9.20
CA GLN A 21 3.05 -4.20 8.88
C GLN A 21 2.32 -3.53 7.71
N ILE A 22 2.15 -2.21 7.80
CA ILE A 22 1.59 -1.39 6.71
C ILE A 22 2.69 -0.47 6.20
N HIS A 23 2.97 -0.54 4.91
CA HIS A 23 3.92 0.35 4.24
C HIS A 23 3.20 1.24 3.24
N VAL A 24 3.34 2.55 3.42
CA VAL A 24 2.75 3.56 2.54
C VAL A 24 3.86 4.18 1.72
N TYR A 25 3.74 4.10 0.39
CA TYR A 25 4.68 4.67 -0.56
C TYR A 25 3.95 5.75 -1.36
N ASP A 26 4.14 7.02 -0.99
CA ASP A 26 3.49 8.17 -1.61
C ASP A 26 4.52 9.28 -1.92
N GLY A 27 4.12 10.28 -2.70
CA GLY A 27 4.91 11.45 -3.09
C GLY A 27 5.16 11.54 -4.59
N LEU A 28 5.85 12.60 -5.03
CA LEU A 28 6.22 12.81 -6.43
C LEU A 28 7.46 11.96 -6.82
N GLY A 29 7.58 11.57 -8.10
CA GLY A 29 8.77 10.87 -8.63
C GLY A 29 8.56 9.38 -8.99
N LYS A 30 9.60 8.73 -9.53
CA LYS A 30 9.58 7.31 -9.95
C LYS A 30 10.15 6.39 -8.85
N GLY A 31 9.88 5.08 -8.93
CA GLY A 31 10.53 4.07 -8.09
C GLY A 31 9.82 3.71 -6.78
N LYS A 32 8.65 4.32 -6.48
CA LYS A 32 7.84 3.97 -5.30
C LYS A 32 7.35 2.52 -5.35
N SER A 33 6.79 2.11 -6.48
CA SER A 33 6.27 0.75 -6.64
C SER A 33 7.38 -0.28 -6.73
N GLN A 34 8.53 0.05 -7.33
CA GLN A 34 9.73 -0.79 -7.26
C GLN A 34 10.24 -0.98 -5.83
N ALA A 35 10.27 0.08 -5.00
CA ALA A 35 10.66 -0.02 -3.60
C ALA A 35 9.68 -0.89 -2.79
N ALA A 36 8.37 -0.72 -3.03
CA ALA A 36 7.33 -1.55 -2.42
C ALA A 36 7.47 -3.04 -2.79
N LEU A 37 7.68 -3.33 -4.08
CA LEU A 37 7.94 -4.69 -4.56
C LEU A 37 9.20 -5.29 -3.93
N GLY A 38 10.29 -4.53 -3.86
CA GLY A 38 11.53 -4.97 -3.23
C GLY A 38 11.34 -5.32 -1.74
N VAL A 39 10.49 -4.59 -1.04
CA VAL A 39 10.13 -4.89 0.35
C VAL A 39 9.26 -6.14 0.48
N GLY A 40 8.31 -6.35 -0.44
CA GLY A 40 7.54 -7.60 -0.52
C GLY A 40 8.45 -8.81 -0.77
N LEU A 41 9.32 -8.74 -1.78
CA LEU A 41 10.30 -9.78 -2.09
C LEU A 41 11.23 -10.09 -0.92
N ARG A 42 11.79 -9.05 -0.28
CA ARG A 42 12.64 -9.23 0.91
C ARG A 42 11.85 -9.88 2.04
N SER A 43 10.59 -9.50 2.22
CA SER A 43 9.71 -10.09 3.23
C SER A 43 9.53 -11.59 3.01
N ILE A 44 9.29 -12.01 1.77
CA ILE A 44 9.22 -13.42 1.37
C ILE A 44 10.53 -14.14 1.65
N GLY A 45 11.68 -13.55 1.28
CA GLY A 45 13.00 -14.11 1.56
C GLY A 45 13.33 -14.23 3.05
N LEU A 46 12.60 -13.53 3.92
CA LEU A 46 12.69 -13.67 5.38
C LEU A 46 11.72 -14.70 5.96
N GLY A 47 11.02 -15.47 5.11
CA GLY A 47 10.22 -16.61 5.53
C GLY A 47 8.76 -16.31 5.80
N ILE A 48 8.16 -15.20 5.31
CA ILE A 48 6.71 -15.03 5.46
C ILE A 48 5.89 -16.04 4.63
N ASN A 49 6.52 -16.77 3.71
CA ASN A 49 5.88 -17.79 2.88
C ASN A 49 6.02 -19.22 3.47
N THR A 50 6.21 -19.34 4.78
CA THR A 50 6.30 -20.63 5.47
C THR A 50 4.94 -21.33 5.52
N PRO A 51 4.87 -22.64 5.23
CA PRO A 51 3.60 -23.39 5.23
C PRO A 51 2.84 -23.37 6.55
N SER A 52 3.54 -23.14 7.66
CA SER A 52 2.98 -23.08 9.01
C SER A 52 2.27 -21.75 9.33
N ASP A 53 2.53 -20.69 8.56
CA ASP A 53 2.06 -19.34 8.85
C ASP A 53 1.04 -18.86 7.81
N SER A 54 -0.12 -18.40 8.26
CA SER A 54 -1.18 -17.84 7.39
C SER A 54 -0.91 -16.38 7.03
N ASN A 55 0.32 -16.07 6.61
CA ASN A 55 0.67 -14.71 6.21
C ASN A 55 0.00 -14.35 4.89
N ARG A 56 -0.33 -13.07 4.73
CA ARG A 56 -0.82 -12.49 3.48
C ARG A 56 -0.17 -11.13 3.25
N VAL A 57 0.04 -10.80 1.98
CA VAL A 57 0.56 -9.51 1.55
C VAL A 57 -0.44 -8.92 0.57
N LEU A 58 -0.95 -7.74 0.92
CA LEU A 58 -1.85 -6.98 0.06
C LEU A 58 -1.09 -5.82 -0.59
N PHE A 59 -1.07 -5.79 -1.92
CA PHE A 59 -0.71 -4.58 -2.66
C PHE A 59 -1.97 -3.81 -3.02
N LEU A 60 -2.11 -2.63 -2.45
CA LEU A 60 -3.16 -1.67 -2.79
C LEU A 60 -2.57 -0.58 -3.69
N ARG A 61 -3.09 -0.43 -4.91
CA ARG A 61 -2.63 0.57 -5.86
C ARG A 61 -3.80 1.30 -6.50
N PHE A 62 -3.82 2.62 -6.40
CA PHE A 62 -4.77 3.45 -7.14
C PHE A 62 -4.32 3.61 -8.59
N LEU A 63 -5.26 3.56 -9.54
CA LEU A 63 -4.96 3.80 -10.94
C LEU A 63 -4.54 5.26 -11.14
N GLN A 64 -3.45 5.49 -11.88
CA GLN A 64 -3.01 6.84 -12.27
C GLN A 64 -3.82 7.43 -13.44
N GLY A 65 -4.83 6.72 -13.94
CA GLY A 65 -5.66 7.12 -15.07
C GLY A 65 -5.65 6.07 -16.19
N PRO A 66 -6.52 6.20 -17.20
CA PRO A 66 -6.79 5.15 -18.19
C PRO A 66 -5.70 4.91 -19.26
N GLU A 67 -4.56 5.61 -19.24
CA GLU A 67 -3.66 5.71 -20.41
C GLU A 67 -2.22 5.23 -20.20
N ARG A 68 -1.93 4.35 -19.22
CA ARG A 68 -0.56 3.86 -19.03
C ARG A 68 -0.49 2.35 -18.81
N ASP A 69 0.03 1.66 -19.81
CA ASP A 69 0.73 0.39 -19.62
C ASP A 69 2.06 0.70 -18.92
N ASP A 70 2.04 0.69 -17.59
CA ASP A 70 3.26 0.83 -16.80
C ASP A 70 3.97 -0.54 -16.78
N ASP A 71 5.25 -0.61 -17.13
CA ASP A 71 6.12 -1.81 -16.99
C ASP A 71 6.04 -2.45 -15.58
N GLU A 72 5.65 -1.65 -14.58
CA GLU A 72 5.40 -2.06 -13.21
C GLU A 72 4.27 -3.10 -13.08
N ASP A 73 3.29 -3.09 -13.99
CA ASP A 73 2.19 -4.05 -14.01
C ASP A 73 2.65 -5.46 -14.40
N GLY A 74 3.68 -5.56 -15.26
CA GLY A 74 4.31 -6.85 -15.60
C GLY A 74 5.03 -7.46 -14.40
N ALA A 75 5.83 -6.66 -13.69
CA ALA A 75 6.54 -7.11 -12.49
C ALA A 75 5.57 -7.54 -11.39
N LEU A 76 4.52 -6.76 -11.18
CA LEU A 76 3.51 -7.03 -10.17
C LEU A 76 2.67 -8.28 -10.54
N THR A 77 2.32 -8.47 -11.82
CA THR A 77 1.66 -9.69 -12.30
C THR A 77 2.53 -10.94 -12.11
N ALA A 78 3.82 -10.85 -12.47
CA ALA A 78 4.78 -11.93 -12.23
C ALA A 78 4.89 -12.26 -10.74
N PHE A 79 4.86 -11.24 -9.87
CA PHE A 79 4.94 -11.42 -8.43
C PHE A 79 3.74 -12.18 -7.86
N GLN A 80 2.51 -11.86 -8.29
CA GLN A 80 1.32 -12.61 -7.88
C GLN A 80 1.32 -14.05 -8.43
N ARG A 81 1.77 -14.25 -9.67
CA ARG A 81 1.89 -15.60 -10.24
C ARG A 81 2.87 -16.50 -9.48
N GLY A 82 3.97 -15.94 -8.98
CA GLY A 82 4.95 -16.69 -8.19
C GLY A 82 4.45 -17.06 -6.78
N PHE A 83 3.52 -16.28 -6.23
CA PHE A 83 3.07 -16.41 -4.85
C PHE A 83 1.54 -16.22 -4.71
N PRO A 84 0.72 -17.03 -5.40
CA PRO A 84 -0.72 -16.79 -5.55
C PRO A 84 -1.51 -16.93 -4.24
N HIS A 85 -1.03 -17.74 -3.30
CA HIS A 85 -1.64 -17.93 -1.97
C HIS A 85 -1.23 -16.88 -0.94
N LEU A 86 -0.18 -16.12 -1.24
CA LEU A 86 0.39 -15.12 -0.33
C LEU A 86 0.07 -13.69 -0.77
N ILE A 87 0.02 -13.44 -2.08
CA ILE A 87 -0.11 -12.10 -2.65
C ILE A 87 -1.53 -11.85 -3.16
N GLU A 88 -2.15 -10.82 -2.60
CA GLU A 88 -3.38 -10.25 -3.11
C GLU A 88 -3.08 -8.86 -3.68
N GLN A 89 -3.74 -8.51 -4.79
CA GLN A 89 -3.64 -7.19 -5.39
C GLN A 89 -5.02 -6.59 -5.54
N VAL A 90 -5.18 -5.36 -5.08
CA VAL A 90 -6.42 -4.60 -5.22
C VAL A 90 -6.11 -3.30 -5.94
N ARG A 91 -6.86 -3.05 -7.01
CA ARG A 91 -6.83 -1.83 -7.82
C ARG A 91 -8.18 -1.12 -7.72
N PRO A 92 -8.43 -0.35 -6.66
CA PRO A 92 -9.72 0.25 -6.44
C PRO A 92 -9.84 1.54 -7.26
N GLY A 93 -10.03 1.42 -8.58
CA GLY A 93 -10.31 2.55 -9.48
C GLY A 93 -9.30 3.70 -9.39
N GLY A 94 -9.68 4.87 -9.93
CA GLY A 94 -8.93 6.10 -9.72
C GLY A 94 -9.21 6.72 -8.35
N ALA A 95 -8.34 7.63 -7.92
CA ALA A 95 -8.42 8.29 -6.61
C ALA A 95 -9.72 9.12 -6.42
N GLU A 96 -10.46 9.41 -7.50
CA GLU A 96 -11.75 10.10 -7.46
C GLU A 96 -12.80 9.41 -6.58
N PHE A 97 -12.72 8.09 -6.41
CA PHE A 97 -13.64 7.32 -5.56
C PHE A 97 -13.32 7.44 -4.06
N PHE A 98 -12.15 7.95 -3.70
CA PHE A 98 -11.70 8.11 -2.31
C PHE A 98 -11.73 9.56 -1.83
N ARG A 99 -12.42 10.46 -2.56
CA ARG A 99 -12.58 11.85 -2.13
C ARG A 99 -13.41 11.92 -0.84
N HIS A 100 -12.88 12.64 0.13
CA HIS A 100 -13.59 12.95 1.37
C HIS A 100 -14.89 13.71 1.01
N ARG A 101 -16.06 13.16 1.37
CA ARG A 101 -17.30 13.93 1.34
C ARG A 101 -17.21 14.94 2.48
N THR A 102 -16.71 16.13 2.21
CA THR A 102 -16.76 17.22 3.18
C THR A 102 -18.21 17.65 3.31
N GLU A 103 -18.92 17.15 4.32
CA GLU A 103 -20.23 17.69 4.68
C GLU A 103 -20.03 19.14 5.13
N GLU A 104 -20.40 20.10 4.28
CA GLU A 104 -20.65 21.48 4.72
C GLU A 104 -21.79 21.46 5.73
N ARG A 105 -21.48 21.31 7.02
CA ARG A 105 -22.37 21.76 8.08
C ARG A 105 -22.40 23.28 8.07
N ARG A 106 -23.16 23.86 7.14
CA ARG A 106 -23.49 25.29 7.15
C ARG A 106 -24.17 25.61 8.48
N GLY A 107 -23.54 26.52 9.22
CA GLY A 107 -23.88 26.87 10.58
C GLY A 107 -25.35 27.22 10.77
N GLN A 108 -26.01 26.47 11.66
CA GLN A 108 -27.20 26.94 12.34
C GLN A 108 -26.75 27.83 13.51
N THR A 109 -26.28 29.03 13.18
CA THR A 109 -26.14 30.10 14.17
C THR A 109 -27.54 30.45 14.64
N ARG A 110 -27.94 29.90 15.80
CA ARG A 110 -29.11 30.35 16.54
C ARG A 110 -28.94 31.85 16.81
N ARG A 111 -29.73 32.66 16.11
CA ARG A 111 -29.94 34.07 16.47
C ARG A 111 -30.54 34.09 17.88
N ARG A 112 -29.73 34.51 18.86
CA ARG A 112 -30.22 35.11 20.10
C ARG A 112 -30.22 36.62 19.91
N ALA A 113 -31.40 37.18 19.72
CA ALA A 113 -31.81 38.58 19.91
C ALA A 113 -33.34 38.52 19.72
N VAL A 114 -34.22 38.89 20.63
CA VAL A 114 -34.19 39.81 21.77
C VAL A 114 -35.07 39.20 22.87
#